data_AF-A0A415E789-F1
#
_entry.id   AF-A0A415E789-F1
#
_cell.length_a   1.000
_cell.length_b   1.000
_cell.length_c   1.000
_cell.angle_alpha   90.00
_cell.angle_beta   90.00
_cell.angle_gamma   90.00
#
_symmetry.space_group_name_H-M   'P 1'
#
loop_
_entity.id
_entity.type
_entity.pdbx_description
1 polymer ?
#
loop_
_entity_poly.entity_id
_entity_poly.type
_entity_poly.pdbx_seq_one_letter_code
_entity_poly.pdbx_strand_id
1 'polypeptide(L)'
;MKLSKWKQFLICTAVFAVLGAAFKVMVLVEGFTEVRPVNAVPMLAGLSFGFIGALGCGIGNIIADIFGTFNLTSILGLFANFVAAYLPFKLWHLLKKEEPNVHTWKNIGIYVYLSALSALTASCMLGFGLYYFFGPWIETIYTYVLFNNFGFSVALGLPLFIVLTSDSVNLICAENEESKYELLTRWKKPAMILYTLLMIVIAAGVLTGWLPENRIAAGFFNGMSLLLLLYLLL
;
A
#
# COMPACT_ATOMS: atom_id res chain seq x y z
N MET A 1 -3.79 7.17 23.10
CA MET A 1 -5.12 6.52 23.10
C MET A 1 -5.04 5.10 22.54
N LYS A 2 -5.46 4.07 23.30
CA LYS A 2 -5.54 2.68 22.81
C LYS A 2 -6.96 2.37 22.35
N LEU A 3 -7.12 2.05 21.07
CA LEU A 3 -8.41 1.65 20.48
C LEU A 3 -8.56 0.13 20.50
N SER A 4 -9.77 -0.39 20.67
CA SER A 4 -10.04 -1.82 20.49
C SER A 4 -9.92 -2.21 19.01
N LYS A 5 -9.54 -3.47 18.72
CA LYS A 5 -9.39 -3.96 17.33
C LYS A 5 -10.64 -3.72 16.49
N TRP A 6 -11.83 -3.89 17.07
CA TRP A 6 -13.09 -3.61 16.38
C TRP A 6 -13.24 -2.12 16.01
N LYS A 7 -12.91 -1.20 16.92
CA LYS A 7 -12.96 0.24 16.63
C LYS A 7 -11.93 0.63 15.57
N GLN A 8 -10.72 0.08 15.64
CA GLN A 8 -9.69 0.30 14.61
C GLN A 8 -10.21 -0.12 13.22
N PHE A 9 -10.76 -1.34 13.11
CA PHE A 9 -11.33 -1.85 11.88
C PHE A 9 -12.43 -0.93 11.33
N LEU A 10 -13.41 -0.56 12.17
CA LEU A 10 -14.53 0.28 11.75
C LEU A 10 -14.08 1.67 11.31
N ILE A 11 -13.17 2.32 12.04
CA ILE A 11 -12.67 3.66 11.70
C ILE A 11 -11.92 3.61 10.37
N CYS A 12 -10.99 2.66 10.18
CA CYS A 12 -10.26 2.52 8.93
C CYS A 12 -11.18 2.24 7.75
N THR A 13 -12.15 1.33 7.93
CA THR A 13 -13.13 0.99 6.90
C THR A 13 -13.97 2.20 6.53
N ALA A 14 -14.50 2.92 7.52
CA ALA A 14 -15.37 4.08 7.30
C ALA A 14 -14.62 5.24 6.65
N VAL A 15 -13.44 5.60 7.16
CA VAL A 15 -12.62 6.68 6.59
C VAL A 15 -12.23 6.35 5.15
N PHE A 16 -11.80 5.11 4.88
CA PHE A 16 -11.47 4.69 3.53
C PHE A 16 -12.72 4.72 2.63
N ALA A 17 -13.84 4.13 3.05
CA ALA A 17 -15.05 4.05 2.25
C ALA A 17 -15.61 5.44 1.90
N VAL A 18 -15.69 6.34 2.89
CA VAL A 18 -16.24 7.70 2.71
C VAL A 18 -15.34 8.53 1.81
N LEU A 19 -14.02 8.58 2.07
CA LEU A 19 -13.09 9.33 1.22
C LEU A 19 -12.96 8.69 -0.16
N GLY A 20 -13.04 7.37 -0.27
CA GLY A 20 -13.04 6.69 -1.55
C GLY A 20 -14.27 7.08 -2.38
N ALA A 21 -15.46 6.96 -1.81
CA ALA A 21 -16.72 7.27 -2.49
C ALA A 21 -16.84 8.76 -2.87
N ALA A 22 -16.47 9.66 -1.96
CA ALA A 22 -16.60 11.12 -2.18
C ALA A 22 -15.78 11.62 -3.39
N PHE A 23 -14.68 10.94 -3.71
CA PHE A 23 -13.74 11.36 -4.74
C PHE A 23 -13.93 10.64 -6.09
N LYS A 24 -14.91 9.72 -6.19
CA LYS A 24 -15.22 9.01 -7.45
C LYS A 24 -15.72 9.90 -8.60
N VAL A 25 -16.07 11.15 -8.31
CA VAL A 25 -16.44 12.15 -9.33
C VAL A 25 -15.23 12.68 -10.11
N MET A 26 -13.99 12.52 -9.62
CA MET A 26 -12.77 13.03 -10.26
C MET A 26 -12.05 11.93 -11.06
N VAL A 27 -12.72 11.40 -12.08
CA VAL A 27 -12.24 10.26 -12.88
C VAL A 27 -10.96 10.60 -13.65
N LEU A 28 -9.95 9.73 -13.59
CA LEU A 28 -8.72 9.78 -14.39
C LEU A 28 -8.74 8.73 -15.51
N VAL A 29 -9.24 7.52 -15.21
CA VAL A 29 -9.49 6.44 -16.16
C VAL A 29 -10.85 5.86 -15.85
N GLU A 30 -11.75 5.94 -16.83
CA GLU A 30 -13.14 5.52 -16.68
C GLU A 30 -13.24 4.06 -16.22
N GLY A 31 -14.00 3.83 -15.14
CA GLY A 31 -14.20 2.51 -14.55
C GLY A 31 -13.01 1.93 -13.76
N PHE A 32 -11.85 2.60 -13.72
CA PHE A 32 -10.63 2.05 -13.09
C PHE A 32 -10.01 2.94 -12.01
N THR A 33 -9.78 4.22 -12.27
CA THR A 33 -9.12 5.09 -11.27
C THR A 33 -9.50 6.56 -11.39
N GLU A 34 -9.54 7.21 -10.23
CA GLU A 34 -9.86 8.61 -10.01
C GLU A 34 -8.69 9.33 -9.32
N VAL A 35 -8.79 10.64 -9.09
CA VAL A 35 -7.92 11.34 -8.14
C VAL A 35 -8.27 10.86 -6.73
N ARG A 36 -7.32 10.24 -6.03
CA ARG A 36 -7.59 9.45 -4.80
C ARG A 36 -6.90 9.98 -3.54
N PRO A 37 -7.40 11.07 -2.91
CA PRO A 37 -6.92 11.49 -1.58
C PRO A 37 -7.02 10.41 -0.51
N VAL A 38 -7.97 9.48 -0.67
CA VAL A 38 -8.10 8.28 0.18
C VAL A 38 -6.81 7.44 0.24
N ASN A 39 -5.92 7.52 -0.75
CA ASN A 39 -4.67 6.76 -0.74
C ASN A 39 -3.66 7.23 0.33
N ALA A 40 -3.94 8.32 1.06
CA ALA A 40 -3.24 8.63 2.29
C ALA A 40 -3.54 7.63 3.43
N VAL A 41 -4.73 7.02 3.39
CA VAL A 41 -5.27 6.18 4.47
C VAL A 41 -4.52 4.86 4.64
N PRO A 42 -4.17 4.09 3.58
CA PRO A 42 -3.42 2.84 3.73
C PRO A 42 -2.16 2.96 4.58
N MET A 43 -1.31 3.96 4.31
CA MET A 43 -0.08 4.18 5.08
C MET A 43 -0.38 4.44 6.57
N LEU A 44 -1.38 5.27 6.85
CA LEU A 44 -1.78 5.62 8.22
C LEU A 44 -2.38 4.43 8.95
N ALA A 45 -3.35 3.75 8.33
CA ALA A 45 -4.06 2.62 8.90
C ALA A 45 -3.12 1.44 9.14
N GLY A 46 -2.22 1.17 8.19
CA GLY A 46 -1.18 0.15 8.30
C GLY A 46 -0.23 0.40 9.45
N LEU A 47 0.46 1.53 9.46
CA LEU A 47 1.42 1.86 10.52
C LEU A 47 0.76 1.96 11.90
N SER A 48 -0.46 2.48 11.97
CA SER A 48 -1.16 2.65 13.25
C SER A 48 -1.79 1.36 13.78
N PHE A 49 -2.36 0.52 12.92
CA PHE A 49 -3.21 -0.60 13.34
C PHE A 49 -2.85 -1.96 12.71
N GLY A 50 -1.75 -2.04 11.98
CA GLY A 50 -1.21 -3.26 11.39
C GLY A 50 -2.22 -3.97 10.48
N PHE A 51 -2.36 -5.28 10.69
CA PHE A 51 -3.26 -6.13 9.91
C PHE A 51 -4.72 -5.66 9.96
N ILE A 52 -5.18 -5.16 11.11
CA ILE A 52 -6.58 -4.72 11.28
C ILE A 52 -6.87 -3.47 10.46
N GLY A 53 -5.94 -2.50 10.47
CA GLY A 53 -6.04 -1.30 9.62
C GLY A 53 -5.97 -1.64 8.14
N ALA A 54 -5.11 -2.59 7.76
CA ALA A 54 -5.01 -3.07 6.40
C ALA A 54 -6.30 -3.76 5.90
N LEU A 55 -6.90 -4.61 6.72
CA LEU A 55 -8.19 -5.23 6.43
C LEU A 55 -9.27 -4.16 6.24
N GLY A 56 -9.29 -3.13 7.10
CA GLY A 56 -10.19 -2.00 6.97
C GLY A 56 -10.04 -1.25 5.64
N CYS A 57 -8.81 -1.05 5.15
CA CYS A 57 -8.57 -0.41 3.86
C CYS A 57 -9.06 -1.26 2.68
N GLY A 58 -8.80 -2.57 2.70
CA GLY A 58 -9.26 -3.49 1.65
C GLY A 58 -10.79 -3.57 1.57
N ILE A 59 -11.47 -3.72 2.72
CA ILE A 59 -12.94 -3.75 2.78
C ILE A 59 -13.53 -2.37 2.47
N GLY A 60 -12.92 -1.31 2.97
CA GLY A 60 -13.31 0.07 2.68
C GLY A 60 -13.26 0.37 1.17
N ASN A 61 -12.28 -0.18 0.45
CA ASN A 61 -12.22 -0.05 -1.01
C ASN A 61 -13.43 -0.70 -1.70
N ILE A 62 -13.81 -1.92 -1.30
CA ILE A 62 -15.00 -2.58 -1.85
C ILE A 62 -16.25 -1.73 -1.61
N ILE A 63 -16.42 -1.21 -0.39
CA ILE A 63 -17.57 -0.36 -0.06
C ILE A 63 -17.55 0.91 -0.91
N ALA A 64 -16.40 1.57 -1.07
CA ALA A 64 -16.27 2.73 -1.93
C ALA A 64 -16.67 2.41 -3.37
N ASP A 65 -16.19 1.28 -3.92
CA ASP A 65 -16.46 0.87 -5.29
C ASP A 65 -17.95 0.69 -5.59
N ILE A 66 -18.76 0.27 -4.61
CA ILE A 66 -20.23 0.16 -4.73
C ILE A 66 -20.86 1.50 -5.17
N PHE A 67 -20.24 2.64 -4.85
CA PHE A 67 -20.73 3.98 -5.22
C PHE A 67 -20.33 4.45 -6.63
N GLY A 68 -19.85 3.59 -7.51
CA GLY A 68 -19.74 3.96 -8.94
C GLY A 68 -18.79 3.14 -9.83
N THR A 69 -17.96 2.26 -9.27
CA THR A 69 -16.96 1.50 -10.05
C THR A 69 -16.91 0.01 -9.69
N PHE A 70 -17.92 -0.51 -8.98
CA PHE A 70 -17.95 -1.89 -8.53
C PHE A 70 -18.05 -2.84 -9.71
N ASN A 71 -17.05 -3.70 -9.86
CA ASN A 71 -17.02 -4.75 -10.88
C ASN A 71 -16.07 -5.88 -10.41
N LEU A 72 -15.87 -6.90 -11.26
CA LEU A 72 -15.03 -8.04 -10.91
C LEU A 72 -13.57 -7.66 -10.60
N THR A 73 -13.07 -6.55 -11.14
CA THR A 73 -11.72 -6.04 -10.86
C THR A 73 -11.60 -5.39 -9.48
N SER A 74 -12.70 -5.04 -8.80
CA SER A 74 -12.69 -4.50 -7.43
C SER A 74 -12.02 -5.46 -6.42
N ILE A 75 -11.97 -6.76 -6.72
CA ILE A 75 -11.21 -7.73 -5.91
C ILE A 75 -9.70 -7.44 -5.92
N LEU A 76 -9.15 -6.97 -7.05
CA LEU A 76 -7.76 -6.51 -7.13
C LEU A 76 -7.57 -5.27 -6.24
N GLY A 77 -8.55 -4.36 -6.25
CA GLY A 77 -8.59 -3.19 -5.38
C GLY A 77 -8.57 -3.56 -3.89
N LEU A 78 -9.33 -4.58 -3.47
CA LEU A 78 -9.30 -5.09 -2.09
C LEU A 78 -7.88 -5.51 -1.69
N PHE A 79 -7.24 -6.38 -2.49
CA PHE A 79 -5.93 -6.91 -2.15
C PHE A 79 -4.83 -5.86 -2.26
N ALA A 80 -4.87 -5.00 -3.28
CA ALA A 80 -3.89 -3.94 -3.45
C ALA A 80 -3.90 -2.95 -2.28
N ASN A 81 -5.08 -2.51 -1.82
CA ASN A 81 -5.18 -1.60 -0.67
C ASN A 81 -4.84 -2.28 0.65
N PHE A 82 -5.20 -3.56 0.81
CA PHE A 82 -4.76 -4.34 1.97
C PHE A 82 -3.23 -4.40 2.03
N VAL A 83 -2.57 -4.79 0.93
CA VAL A 83 -1.10 -4.89 0.89
C VAL A 83 -0.45 -3.52 1.03
N ALA A 84 -0.99 -2.48 0.40
CA ALA A 84 -0.50 -1.10 0.51
C ALA A 84 -0.46 -0.60 1.97
N ALA A 85 -1.38 -1.09 2.81
CA ALA A 85 -1.38 -0.81 4.24
C ALA A 85 -0.50 -1.79 5.04
N TYR A 86 -0.54 -3.08 4.74
CA TYR A 86 0.13 -4.08 5.58
C TYR A 86 1.65 -4.17 5.35
N LEU A 87 2.10 -3.96 4.11
CA LEU A 87 3.53 -3.95 3.78
C LEU A 87 4.33 -2.91 4.57
N PRO A 88 3.97 -1.61 4.60
CA PRO A 88 4.74 -0.61 5.35
C PRO A 88 4.79 -0.91 6.85
N PHE A 89 3.73 -1.49 7.42
CA PHE A 89 3.74 -1.98 8.80
C PHE A 89 4.82 -3.05 9.04
N LYS A 90 4.84 -4.10 8.21
CA LYS A 90 5.83 -5.19 8.35
C LYS A 90 7.25 -4.69 8.15
N LEU A 91 7.47 -3.79 7.19
CA LEU A 91 8.80 -3.25 6.90
C LEU A 91 9.26 -2.22 7.94
N TRP A 92 8.35 -1.46 8.54
CA TRP A 92 8.70 -0.58 9.66
C TRP A 92 9.31 -1.39 10.79
N HIS A 93 8.61 -2.42 11.27
CA HIS A 93 9.06 -3.25 12.39
C HIS A 93 10.25 -4.14 12.04
N LEU A 94 10.58 -4.30 10.76
CA LEU A 94 11.83 -4.91 10.31
C LEU A 94 13.02 -3.94 10.40
N LEU A 95 12.78 -2.65 10.15
CA LEU A 95 13.79 -1.59 10.15
C LEU A 95 14.01 -1.00 11.55
N LYS A 96 12.95 -0.94 12.36
CA LYS A 96 12.86 -0.21 13.62
C LYS A 96 12.19 -1.07 14.69
N LYS A 97 12.71 -0.97 15.92
CA LYS A 97 12.09 -1.58 17.10
C LYS A 97 11.15 -0.64 17.85
N GLU A 98 11.21 0.64 17.52
CA GLU A 98 10.33 1.67 18.08
C GLU A 98 8.97 1.67 17.38
N GLU A 99 7.94 2.15 18.10
CA GLU A 99 6.62 2.36 17.52
C GLU A 99 6.69 3.29 16.29
N PRO A 100 5.89 3.02 15.24
CA PRO A 100 5.76 3.89 14.09
C PRO A 100 5.50 5.36 14.47
N ASN A 101 6.39 6.24 14.02
CA ASN A 101 6.30 7.68 14.25
C ASN A 101 7.04 8.47 13.17
N VAL A 102 6.90 9.79 13.18
CA VAL A 102 7.58 10.69 12.23
C VAL A 102 8.18 11.92 12.94
N HIS A 103 8.68 11.72 14.17
CA HIS A 103 9.23 12.81 14.99
C HIS A 103 10.69 13.15 14.66
N THR A 104 11.37 12.31 13.88
CA THR A 104 12.76 12.53 13.47
C THR A 104 12.90 12.48 11.96
N TRP A 105 13.89 13.19 11.42
CA TRP A 105 14.20 13.15 9.99
C TRP A 105 14.47 11.74 9.45
N LYS A 106 15.07 10.88 10.26
CA LYS A 106 15.28 9.46 9.90
C LYS A 106 13.95 8.72 9.74
N ASN A 107 13.01 8.96 10.66
CA ASN A 107 11.69 8.32 10.65
C ASN A 107 10.79 8.86 9.53
N ILE A 108 10.88 10.16 9.24
CA ILE A 108 10.28 10.76 8.04
C ILE A 108 10.86 10.12 6.78
N GLY A 109 12.18 9.95 6.69
CA GLY A 109 12.83 9.29 5.55
C GLY A 109 12.35 7.85 5.35
N ILE A 110 12.20 7.08 6.44
CA ILE A 110 11.63 5.73 6.40
C ILE A 110 10.17 5.77 5.94
N TYR A 111 9.35 6.69 6.47
CA TYR A 111 7.96 6.84 6.05
C TYR A 111 7.84 7.11 4.54
N VAL A 112 8.64 8.03 3.99
CA VAL A 112 8.65 8.37 2.56
C VAL A 112 9.10 7.18 1.72
N TYR A 113 10.16 6.48 2.14
CA TYR A 113 10.63 5.26 1.49
C TYR A 113 9.54 4.17 1.46
N LEU A 114 8.89 3.91 2.60
CA LEU A 114 7.82 2.93 2.71
C LEU A 114 6.58 3.33 1.90
N SER A 115 6.28 4.62 1.82
CA SER A 115 5.22 5.16 0.95
C SER A 115 5.51 4.89 -0.52
N ALA A 116 6.76 5.09 -0.96
CA ALA A 116 7.17 4.81 -2.35
C ALA A 116 7.08 3.31 -2.66
N LEU A 117 7.59 2.47 -1.78
CA LEU A 117 7.57 1.02 -1.97
C LEU A 117 6.14 0.46 -1.94
N SER A 118 5.28 0.97 -1.05
CA SER A 118 3.86 0.64 -1.00
C SER A 118 3.13 1.05 -2.29
N ALA A 119 3.36 2.27 -2.77
CA ALA A 119 2.76 2.76 -4.02
C ALA A 119 3.17 1.94 -5.24
N LEU A 120 4.45 1.58 -5.34
CA LEU A 120 4.99 0.68 -6.36
C LEU A 120 4.35 -0.72 -6.28
N THR A 121 4.15 -1.23 -5.07
CA THR A 121 3.52 -2.53 -4.86
C THR A 121 2.08 -2.51 -5.33
N ALA A 122 1.32 -1.49 -4.95
CA ALA A 122 -0.07 -1.33 -5.36
C ALA A 122 -0.20 -1.14 -6.88
N SER A 123 0.66 -0.34 -7.52
CA SER A 123 0.65 -0.16 -8.98
C SER A 123 0.99 -1.44 -9.73
N CYS A 124 1.98 -2.21 -9.26
CA CYS A 124 2.27 -3.53 -9.81
C CYS A 124 1.09 -4.49 -9.67
N MET A 125 0.48 -4.56 -8.49
CA MET A 125 -0.66 -5.45 -8.25
C MET A 125 -1.86 -5.10 -9.12
N LEU A 126 -2.20 -3.82 -9.25
CA LEU A 126 -3.35 -3.40 -10.06
C LEU A 126 -3.06 -3.48 -11.56
N GLY A 127 -1.93 -2.94 -12.02
CA GLY A 127 -1.58 -2.91 -13.45
C GLY A 127 -1.41 -4.31 -14.03
N PHE A 128 -0.56 -5.13 -13.41
CA PHE A 128 -0.35 -6.50 -13.89
C PHE A 128 -1.48 -7.45 -13.50
N GLY A 129 -2.14 -7.24 -12.36
CA GLY A 129 -3.33 -8.02 -12.01
C GLY A 129 -4.42 -7.85 -13.06
N LEU A 130 -4.66 -6.62 -13.52
CA LEU A 130 -5.61 -6.37 -14.60
C LEU A 130 -5.18 -7.09 -15.89
N TYR A 131 -3.90 -6.96 -16.26
CA TYR A 131 -3.36 -7.60 -17.46
C TYR A 131 -3.49 -9.13 -17.44
N TYR A 132 -3.10 -9.79 -16.36
CA TYR A 132 -3.10 -11.26 -16.29
C TYR A 132 -4.48 -11.88 -16.07
N PHE A 133 -5.36 -11.24 -15.29
CA PHE A 133 -6.68 -11.81 -14.98
C PHE A 133 -7.78 -11.35 -15.93
N PHE A 134 -7.65 -10.18 -16.54
CA PHE A 134 -8.71 -9.58 -17.36
C PHE A 134 -8.28 -9.27 -18.80
N GLY A 135 -6.98 -9.28 -19.11
CA GLY A 135 -6.45 -9.22 -20.48
C GLY A 135 -5.85 -7.88 -20.93
N PRO A 136 -6.40 -6.70 -20.62
CA PRO A 136 -5.85 -5.45 -21.13
C PRO A 136 -4.67 -4.96 -20.29
N TRP A 137 -3.56 -4.62 -20.95
CA TRP A 137 -2.54 -3.77 -20.36
C TRP A 137 -2.93 -2.32 -20.57
N ILE A 138 -3.16 -1.59 -19.48
CA ILE A 138 -3.50 -0.17 -19.51
C ILE A 138 -2.38 0.59 -18.79
N GLU A 139 -1.46 1.14 -19.56
CA GLU A 139 -0.24 1.78 -19.05
C GLU A 139 -0.54 2.91 -18.06
N THR A 140 -1.60 3.69 -18.33
CA THR A 140 -2.02 4.81 -17.48
C THR A 140 -2.45 4.36 -16.07
N ILE A 141 -2.98 3.14 -15.91
CA ILE A 141 -3.37 2.62 -14.59
C ILE A 141 -2.13 2.49 -13.69
N TYR A 142 -1.05 1.90 -14.19
CA TYR A 142 0.17 1.73 -13.40
C TYR A 142 0.68 3.09 -12.90
N THR A 143 0.79 4.04 -13.82
CA THR A 143 1.35 5.37 -13.56
C THR A 143 0.46 6.20 -12.63
N TYR A 144 -0.85 6.24 -12.87
CA TYR A 144 -1.77 6.98 -12.00
C TYR A 144 -1.90 6.36 -10.62
N VAL A 145 -1.93 5.03 -10.50
CA VAL A 145 -1.95 4.36 -9.19
C VAL A 145 -0.65 4.67 -8.43
N LEU A 146 0.50 4.63 -9.09
CA LEU A 146 1.79 4.96 -8.46
C LEU A 146 1.79 6.38 -7.90
N PHE A 147 1.47 7.37 -8.73
CA PHE A 147 1.50 8.77 -8.31
C PHE A 147 0.40 9.14 -7.32
N ASN A 148 -0.81 8.59 -7.45
CA ASN A 148 -1.87 8.81 -6.46
C ASN A 148 -1.46 8.22 -5.10
N ASN A 149 -0.96 6.98 -5.05
CA ASN A 149 -0.57 6.36 -3.78
C ASN A 149 0.60 7.06 -3.13
N PHE A 150 1.67 7.33 -3.88
CA PHE A 150 2.84 8.00 -3.32
C PHE A 150 2.54 9.45 -2.96
N GLY A 151 1.93 10.19 -3.89
CA GLY A 151 1.63 11.61 -3.76
C GLY A 151 0.74 11.89 -2.56
N PHE A 152 -0.40 11.21 -2.41
CA PHE A 152 -1.31 11.45 -1.28
C PHE A 152 -0.78 10.89 0.04
N SER A 153 -0.02 9.79 0.03
CA SER A 153 0.67 9.31 1.24
C SER A 153 1.64 10.35 1.79
N VAL A 154 2.40 11.03 0.94
CA VAL A 154 3.34 12.06 1.39
C VAL A 154 2.63 13.39 1.65
N ALA A 155 1.77 13.85 0.75
CA ALA A 155 1.16 15.17 0.83
C ALA A 155 0.11 15.29 1.95
N LEU A 156 -0.67 14.23 2.20
CA LEU A 156 -1.73 14.22 3.23
C LEU A 156 -1.43 13.24 4.35
N GLY A 157 -0.91 12.05 4.02
CA GLY A 157 -0.62 11.00 4.99
C GLY A 157 0.45 11.43 6.00
N LEU A 158 1.58 11.99 5.55
CA LEU A 158 2.66 12.40 6.44
C LEU A 158 2.22 13.49 7.44
N PRO A 159 1.61 14.63 7.03
CA PRO A 159 1.10 15.62 7.99
C PRO A 159 0.10 15.03 9.00
N LEU A 160 -0.82 14.19 8.54
CA LEU A 160 -1.80 13.56 9.42
C LEU A 160 -1.12 12.59 10.40
N PHE A 161 -0.09 11.87 9.97
CA PHE A 161 0.66 10.96 10.85
C PHE A 161 1.45 11.72 11.92
N ILE A 162 1.99 12.89 11.59
CA ILE A 162 2.61 13.80 12.58
C ILE A 162 1.61 14.17 13.67
N VAL A 163 0.38 14.54 13.29
CA VAL A 163 -0.68 14.90 14.25
C VAL A 163 -1.08 13.69 15.11
N LEU A 164 -1.31 12.53 14.48
CA LEU A 164 -1.74 11.31 15.18
C LEU A 164 -0.71 10.82 16.20
N THR A 165 0.58 10.98 15.88
CA THR A 165 1.69 10.54 16.75
C THR A 165 2.17 11.64 17.70
N SER A 166 1.67 12.88 17.59
CA SER A 166 2.02 13.97 18.50
C SER A 166 1.62 13.69 19.94
N ASP A 167 2.29 14.34 20.91
CA ASP A 167 2.00 14.18 22.34
C ASP A 167 0.54 14.50 22.72
N SER A 168 -0.15 15.35 21.93
CA SER A 168 -1.54 15.72 22.17
C SER A 168 -2.55 14.62 21.84
N VAL A 169 -2.32 13.85 20.77
CA VAL A 169 -3.20 12.74 20.35
C VAL A 169 -2.69 11.41 20.89
N ASN A 170 -1.37 11.23 20.81
CA ASN A 170 -0.60 10.09 21.31
C ASN A 170 -1.26 8.76 20.94
N LEU A 171 -1.53 8.55 19.64
CA LEU A 171 -2.10 7.30 19.15
C LEU A 171 -1.11 6.17 19.37
N ILE A 172 -1.53 5.13 20.09
CA ILE A 172 -0.69 3.96 20.35
C ILE A 172 -0.76 3.06 19.13
N CYS A 173 0.38 2.84 18.48
CA CYS A 173 0.47 2.04 17.26
C CYS A 173 0.45 0.54 17.56
N ALA A 174 0.05 -0.26 16.57
CA ALA A 174 0.09 -1.71 16.68
C ALA A 174 1.54 -2.21 16.79
N GLU A 175 1.74 -3.16 17.69
CA GLU A 175 2.96 -3.95 17.75
C GLU A 175 2.89 -5.07 16.72
N ASN A 176 4.03 -5.40 16.11
CA ASN A 176 4.15 -6.56 15.24
C ASN A 176 4.47 -7.77 16.11
N GLU A 177 3.67 -8.82 15.99
CA GLU A 177 3.97 -10.10 16.63
C GLU A 177 5.25 -10.66 15.97
N GLU A 178 6.32 -10.81 16.74
CA GLU A 178 7.56 -11.39 16.23
C GLU A 178 7.30 -12.81 15.74
N SER A 179 7.77 -13.11 14.53
CA SER A 179 7.67 -14.46 13.97
C SER A 179 8.48 -15.42 14.85
N LYS A 180 7.84 -16.50 15.30
CA LYS A 180 8.47 -17.54 16.13
C LYS A 180 9.60 -18.30 15.41
N TYR A 181 9.74 -18.12 14.09
CA TYR A 181 10.71 -18.84 13.26
C TYR A 181 11.88 -17.93 12.89
N GLU A 182 13.00 -18.10 13.60
CA GLU A 182 14.23 -17.30 13.43
C GLU A 182 14.83 -17.39 12.01
N LEU A 183 14.63 -18.52 11.33
CA LEU A 183 15.09 -18.72 9.96
C LEU A 183 14.32 -17.85 8.96
N LEU A 184 13.03 -17.57 9.24
CA LEU A 184 12.22 -16.66 8.43
C LEU A 184 12.60 -15.20 8.67
N THR A 185 13.19 -14.82 9.81
CA THR A 185 13.53 -13.43 10.13
C THR A 185 14.91 -13.01 9.61
N ARG A 186 15.89 -13.93 9.58
CA ARG A 186 17.28 -13.63 9.15
C ARG A 186 17.39 -13.03 7.76
N TRP A 187 16.60 -13.51 6.81
CA TRP A 187 16.70 -13.11 5.40
C TRP A 187 15.73 -11.99 5.00
N LYS A 188 14.91 -11.48 5.92
CA LYS A 188 13.94 -10.41 5.60
C LYS A 188 14.59 -9.10 5.18
N LYS A 189 15.67 -8.67 5.85
CA LYS A 189 16.37 -7.41 5.46
C LYS A 189 16.99 -7.50 4.07
N PRO A 190 17.78 -8.55 3.74
CA PRO A 190 18.23 -8.77 2.36
C PRO A 190 17.08 -8.86 1.35
N ALA A 191 16.00 -9.59 1.69
CA ALA A 191 14.84 -9.72 0.82
C ALA A 191 14.14 -8.39 0.57
N MET A 192 14.04 -7.51 1.58
CA MET A 192 13.48 -6.16 1.43
C MET A 192 14.33 -5.29 0.50
N ILE A 193 15.66 -5.38 0.60
CA ILE A 193 16.57 -4.66 -0.32
C ILE A 193 16.39 -5.18 -1.74
N LEU A 194 16.40 -6.50 -1.93
CA LEU A 194 16.18 -7.12 -3.24
C LEU A 194 14.81 -6.75 -3.82
N TYR A 195 13.76 -6.76 -2.98
CA TYR A 195 12.43 -6.34 -3.37
C TYR A 195 12.41 -4.89 -3.80
N THR A 196 13.06 -3.98 -3.06
CA THR A 196 13.19 -2.57 -3.42
C THR A 196 13.84 -2.39 -4.79
N LEU A 197 14.98 -3.04 -5.02
CA LEU A 197 15.70 -2.98 -6.30
C LEU A 197 14.82 -3.52 -7.45
N LEU A 198 14.14 -4.64 -7.21
CA LEU A 198 13.22 -5.23 -8.17
C LEU A 198 12.06 -4.28 -8.52
N MET A 199 11.45 -3.64 -7.53
CA MET A 199 10.36 -2.69 -7.76
C MET A 199 10.83 -1.46 -8.53
N ILE A 200 12.06 -0.99 -8.31
CA ILE A 200 12.68 0.08 -9.11
C ILE A 200 12.88 -0.37 -10.56
N VAL A 201 13.38 -1.59 -10.78
CA VAL A 201 13.56 -2.15 -12.14
C VAL A 201 12.22 -2.28 -12.86
N ILE A 202 11.18 -2.77 -12.17
CA ILE A 202 9.84 -2.88 -12.75
C ILE A 202 9.30 -1.50 -13.11
N ALA A 203 9.39 -0.52 -12.20
CA ALA A 203 8.92 0.83 -12.46
C ALA A 203 9.65 1.48 -13.64
N ALA A 204 10.98 1.38 -13.68
CA ALA A 204 11.78 1.89 -14.79
C ALA A 204 11.37 1.21 -16.11
N GLY A 205 11.21 -0.11 -16.10
CA GLY A 205 10.80 -0.86 -17.29
C GLY A 205 9.39 -0.53 -17.76
N VAL A 206 8.45 -0.24 -16.86
CA VAL A 206 7.11 0.23 -17.24
C VAL A 206 7.16 1.64 -17.80
N LEU A 207 7.85 2.57 -17.12
CA LEU A 207 7.94 3.97 -17.53
C LEU A 207 8.71 4.19 -18.84
N THR A 208 9.60 3.28 -19.22
CA THR A 208 10.29 3.31 -20.52
C THR A 208 9.55 2.53 -21.62
N GLY A 209 8.44 1.86 -21.31
CA GLY A 209 7.67 1.02 -22.24
C GLY A 209 8.31 -0.35 -22.55
N TRP A 210 9.54 -0.60 -22.11
CA TRP A 210 10.26 -1.85 -22.39
C TRP A 210 9.60 -3.10 -21.77
N LEU A 211 9.10 -2.97 -20.54
CA LEU A 211 8.58 -4.12 -19.80
C LEU A 211 7.21 -4.60 -20.31
N PRO A 212 6.24 -3.72 -20.62
CA PRO A 212 4.98 -4.13 -21.24
C PRO A 212 5.14 -4.86 -22.58
N GLU A 213 6.13 -4.47 -23.39
CA GLU A 213 6.42 -5.11 -24.67
C GLU A 213 7.05 -6.50 -24.49
N ASN A 214 7.86 -6.69 -23.45
CA ASN A 214 8.52 -7.96 -23.17
C ASN A 214 7.76 -8.81 -22.15
N ARG A 215 6.77 -9.57 -22.64
CA ARG A 215 5.90 -10.43 -21.81
C ARG A 215 6.65 -11.43 -20.93
N ILE A 216 7.79 -11.96 -21.41
CA ILE A 216 8.60 -12.92 -20.66
C ILE A 216 9.27 -12.23 -19.48
N ALA A 217 9.91 -11.09 -19.72
CA ALA A 217 10.52 -10.28 -18.66
C ALA A 217 9.47 -9.78 -17.65
N ALA A 218 8.31 -9.31 -18.14
CA ALA A 218 7.19 -8.90 -17.30
C ALA A 218 6.72 -10.03 -16.37
N GLY A 219 6.50 -11.23 -16.92
CA GLY A 219 6.12 -12.41 -16.14
C GLY A 219 7.16 -12.80 -15.10
N PHE A 220 8.43 -12.80 -15.48
CA PHE A 220 9.54 -13.14 -14.58
C PHE A 220 9.68 -12.16 -13.43
N PHE A 221 9.78 -10.86 -13.71
CA PHE A 221 9.94 -9.84 -12.67
C PHE A 221 8.72 -9.74 -11.75
N ASN A 222 7.51 -9.85 -12.32
CA ASN A 222 6.29 -9.85 -11.52
C ASN A 222 6.24 -11.07 -10.59
N GLY A 223 6.47 -12.28 -11.11
CA GLY A 223 6.48 -13.51 -10.31
C GLY A 223 7.49 -13.44 -9.16
N MET A 224 8.70 -12.95 -9.45
CA MET A 224 9.71 -12.73 -8.41
C MET A 224 9.29 -11.69 -7.37
N SER A 225 8.62 -10.61 -7.81
CA SER A 225 8.11 -9.58 -6.90
C SER A 225 7.03 -10.12 -5.97
N LEU A 226 6.11 -10.96 -6.46
CA LEU A 226 5.07 -11.59 -5.65
C LEU A 226 5.66 -12.57 -4.63
N LEU A 227 6.65 -13.37 -5.02
CA LEU A 227 7.32 -14.30 -4.09
C LEU A 227 8.04 -13.55 -2.97
N LEU A 228 8.78 -12.49 -3.29
CA LEU A 228 9.46 -11.65 -2.30
C LEU A 228 8.47 -10.92 -1.41
N LEU A 229 7.39 -10.38 -1.98
CA LEU A 229 6.32 -9.74 -1.24
C LEU A 229 5.70 -10.71 -0.22
N LEU A 230 5.30 -11.89 -0.66
CA LEU A 230 4.73 -12.92 0.23
C LEU A 230 5.71 -13.27 1.36
N TYR A 231 6.98 -13.47 1.04
CA TYR A 231 8.01 -13.73 2.03
C TYR A 231 8.18 -12.59 3.06
N LEU A 232 8.07 -11.33 2.64
CA LEU A 232 8.13 -10.17 3.54
C LEU A 232 6.92 -10.09 4.46
N LEU A 233 5.73 -10.44 3.97
CA LEU A 233 4.47 -10.38 4.71
C LEU A 233 4.30 -11.50 5.76
N LEU A 234 4.96 -12.66 5.58
CA LEU A 234 5.02 -13.78 6.53
C LEU A 234 5.93 -13.44 7.72
#